data_AF-A0A016V1B4-F1
#
_entry.id   AF-A0A016V1B4-F1
#
_cell.length_a   1.000
_cell.length_b   1.000
_cell.length_c   1.000
_cell.angle_alpha   90.00
_cell.angle_beta   90.00
_cell.angle_gamma   90.00
#
_symmetry.space_group_name_H-M   'P 1'
#
loop_
_entity.id
_entity.type
_entity.pdbx_description
1 polymer ?
#
loop_
_entity_poly.entity_id
_entity_poly.type
_entity_poly.pdbx_seq_one_letter_code
_entity_poly.pdbx_strand_id
1 'polypeptide(L)'
;MRRGSADGRCCVMQELLRATIAGDGNANPIDLNSRDLYVNRQERFDERFTWLETAADDELEDVVRSTWSAQNLQETSEINWELFQSVDDFLEFLFCCPRPGLLAVLRRVITDYRNCRSGFPDLTMWNTKTKKVAVVEVKGPGDRLSTKQRLWLDYFMRHEIRAEVCHVIAKGSMR
;
A
#
# COMPACT_ATOMS: atom_id res chain seq x y z
N MET A 1 2.34 0.20 -19.15
CA MET A 1 2.61 0.77 -17.82
C MET A 1 1.25 1.04 -17.21
N ARG A 2 0.89 0.34 -16.14
CA ARG A 2 -0.39 0.56 -15.44
C ARG A 2 -0.18 1.64 -14.35
N ARG A 3 -1.26 2.31 -13.96
CA ARG A 3 -1.28 3.38 -12.95
C ARG A 3 -2.39 3.10 -11.95
N GLY A 4 -2.08 3.19 -10.66
CA GLY A 4 -3.05 3.27 -9.57
C GLY A 4 -2.97 4.66 -8.95
N SER A 5 -4.12 5.30 -8.73
CA SER A 5 -4.20 6.54 -7.96
C SER A 5 -4.14 6.17 -6.48
N ALA A 6 -3.16 6.70 -5.75
CA ALA A 6 -3.18 6.63 -4.30
C ALA A 6 -4.10 7.74 -3.78
N ASP A 7 -5.42 7.54 -3.83
CA ASP A 7 -6.30 8.34 -2.98
C ASP A 7 -6.01 7.95 -1.52
N GLY A 8 -5.04 8.62 -0.90
CA GLY A 8 -4.89 8.91 0.54
C GLY A 8 -4.99 7.78 1.57
N ARG A 9 -5.27 6.56 1.14
CA ARG A 9 -5.60 5.38 1.94
C ARG A 9 -4.88 4.23 1.26
N CYS A 10 -3.95 3.64 2.00
CA CYS A 10 -2.93 2.71 1.54
C CYS A 10 -3.55 1.35 1.16
N CYS A 11 -4.37 1.33 0.12
CA CYS A 11 -5.35 0.27 -0.10
C CYS A 11 -4.74 -1.10 -0.42
N VAL A 12 -3.62 -1.14 -1.15
CA VAL A 12 -2.93 -2.41 -1.45
C VAL A 12 -2.43 -3.08 -0.16
N MET A 13 -1.94 -2.27 0.76
CA MET A 13 -1.34 -2.76 1.99
C MET A 13 -2.38 -3.27 2.98
N GLN A 14 -3.64 -2.89 2.79
CA GLN A 14 -4.72 -3.18 3.72
C GLN A 14 -5.41 -4.51 3.43
N GLU A 15 -5.34 -5.05 2.21
CA GLU A 15 -5.76 -6.44 1.91
C GLU A 15 -4.92 -7.46 2.68
N LEU A 16 -3.60 -7.31 2.71
CA LEU A 16 -2.70 -8.13 3.52
C LEU A 16 -2.92 -7.93 5.03
N LEU A 17 -3.27 -6.70 5.43
CA LEU A 17 -3.57 -6.33 6.81
C LEU A 17 -4.85 -7.03 7.32
N ARG A 18 -5.90 -7.16 6.49
CA ARG A 18 -7.14 -7.85 6.88
C ARG A 18 -6.96 -9.34 7.10
N ALA A 19 -6.18 -10.01 6.27
CA ALA A 19 -5.82 -11.41 6.52
C ALA A 19 -5.04 -11.59 7.84
N THR A 20 -4.41 -10.52 8.36
CA THR A 20 -3.76 -10.50 9.68
C THR A 20 -4.75 -10.21 10.83
N ILE A 21 -5.72 -9.35 10.58
CA ILE A 21 -6.69 -8.82 11.57
C ILE A 21 -7.93 -9.72 11.72
N ALA A 22 -8.27 -10.55 10.71
CA ALA A 22 -9.47 -11.39 10.62
C ALA A 22 -9.56 -12.51 11.69
N GLY A 23 -9.73 -12.10 12.93
CA GLY A 23 -10.27 -12.89 14.03
C GLY A 23 -11.45 -12.17 14.72
N ASP A 24 -11.61 -10.87 14.50
CA ASP A 24 -12.63 -10.05 15.15
C ASP A 24 -13.59 -9.55 14.06
N GLY A 25 -14.82 -10.07 14.01
CA GLY A 25 -15.84 -9.82 12.98
C GLY A 25 -16.39 -8.38 12.88
N ASN A 26 -15.59 -7.36 13.21
CA ASN A 26 -15.93 -5.96 13.02
C ASN A 26 -15.19 -5.38 11.81
N ALA A 27 -15.86 -4.48 11.08
CA ALA A 27 -15.34 -3.82 9.89
C ALA A 27 -13.99 -3.12 10.16
N ASN A 28 -13.79 -2.52 11.34
CA ASN A 28 -12.54 -1.89 11.76
C ASN A 28 -12.20 -2.24 13.23
N PRO A 29 -10.93 -2.57 13.54
CA PRO A 29 -10.49 -2.69 14.92
C PRO A 29 -10.62 -1.36 15.67
N ILE A 30 -11.15 -1.39 16.88
CA ILE A 30 -11.31 -0.19 17.74
C ILE A 30 -9.95 0.47 18.01
N ASP A 31 -8.88 -0.34 18.05
CA ASP A 31 -7.50 0.05 18.31
C ASP A 31 -6.73 0.50 17.06
N LEU A 32 -7.34 0.56 15.86
CA LEU A 32 -6.62 0.87 14.62
C LEU A 32 -5.86 2.20 14.65
N ASN A 33 -6.40 3.23 15.31
CA ASN A 33 -5.74 4.53 15.46
C ASN A 33 -4.95 4.67 16.78
N SER A 34 -4.87 3.59 17.57
CA SER A 34 -4.06 3.54 18.77
C SER A 34 -2.58 3.50 18.41
N ARG A 35 -1.74 4.04 19.31
CA ARG A 35 -0.29 3.85 19.24
C ARG A 35 0.12 2.41 19.58
N ASP A 36 -0.77 1.67 20.23
CA ASP A 36 -0.51 0.33 20.74
C ASP A 36 -1.06 -0.77 19.81
N LEU A 37 -1.58 -0.43 18.62
CA LEU A 37 -2.14 -1.40 17.65
C LEU A 37 -1.20 -2.58 17.42
N TYR A 38 0.06 -2.28 17.09
CA TYR A 38 1.06 -3.31 16.84
C TYR A 38 1.42 -4.05 18.12
N VAL A 39 1.70 -3.34 19.22
CA VAL A 39 2.10 -3.97 20.50
C VAL A 39 1.03 -4.94 21.01
N ASN A 40 -0.24 -4.55 20.93
CA ASN A 40 -1.36 -5.38 21.40
C ASN A 40 -1.61 -6.63 20.53
N ARG A 41 -1.07 -6.66 19.31
CA ARG A 41 -1.29 -7.72 18.32
C ARG A 41 0.02 -8.24 17.74
N GLN A 42 1.13 -8.05 18.45
CA GLN A 42 2.48 -8.20 17.92
C GLN A 42 2.71 -9.60 17.37
N GLU A 43 2.38 -10.63 18.15
CA GLU A 43 2.54 -12.04 17.77
C GLU A 43 1.84 -12.33 16.44
N ARG A 44 0.57 -11.93 16.29
CA ARG A 44 -0.21 -12.12 15.06
C ARG A 44 0.39 -11.37 13.87
N PHE A 45 0.88 -10.15 14.07
CA PHE A 45 1.55 -9.39 13.00
C PHE A 45 2.87 -10.03 12.60
N ASP A 46 3.70 -10.43 13.56
CA ASP A 46 5.01 -11.00 13.31
C ASP A 46 4.92 -12.40 12.66
N GLU A 47 3.98 -13.24 13.09
CA GLU A 47 3.66 -14.51 12.41
C GLU A 47 3.27 -14.26 10.96
N ARG A 48 2.38 -13.28 10.72
CA ARG A 48 1.91 -13.00 9.37
C ARG A 48 3.00 -12.40 8.48
N PHE A 49 3.85 -11.53 9.02
CA PHE A 49 4.99 -11.01 8.28
C PHE A 49 6.00 -12.12 7.94
N THR A 50 6.23 -13.04 8.88
CA THR A 50 7.09 -14.22 8.64
C THR A 50 6.51 -15.07 7.51
N TRP A 51 5.21 -15.36 7.55
CA TRP A 51 4.53 -16.08 6.47
C TRP A 51 4.64 -15.33 5.14
N LEU A 52 4.38 -14.02 5.09
CA LEU A 52 4.50 -13.21 3.87
C LEU A 52 5.92 -13.21 3.30
N GLU A 53 6.94 -13.30 4.16
CA GLU A 53 8.34 -13.35 3.74
C GLU A 53 8.69 -14.66 3.05
N THR A 54 8.15 -15.79 3.52
CA THR A 54 8.54 -17.12 3.04
C THR A 54 7.50 -17.81 2.16
N ALA A 55 6.27 -17.32 2.10
CA ALA A 55 5.19 -17.93 1.33
C ALA A 55 5.55 -18.06 -0.14
N ALA A 56 5.15 -19.19 -0.72
CA ALA A 56 5.23 -19.39 -2.16
C ALA A 56 4.24 -18.46 -2.89
N ASP A 57 4.52 -18.15 -4.15
CA ASP A 57 3.72 -17.18 -4.91
C ASP A 57 2.29 -17.69 -5.16
N ASP A 58 2.10 -19.00 -5.31
CA ASP A 58 0.78 -19.65 -5.43
C ASP A 58 -0.02 -19.57 -4.12
N GLU A 59 0.61 -19.79 -2.97
CA GLU A 59 -0.03 -19.61 -1.66
C GLU A 59 -0.48 -18.15 -1.44
N LEU A 60 0.35 -17.18 -1.84
CA LEU A 60 -0.01 -15.76 -1.80
C LEU A 60 -1.19 -15.46 -2.70
N GLU A 61 -1.18 -15.99 -3.93
CA GLU A 61 -2.27 -15.83 -4.88
C GLU A 61 -3.59 -16.40 -4.35
N ASP A 62 -3.58 -17.62 -3.81
CA ASP A 62 -4.77 -18.28 -3.26
C ASP A 62 -5.38 -17.48 -2.10
N VAL A 63 -4.54 -16.96 -1.20
CA VAL A 63 -5.03 -16.15 -0.07
C VAL A 63 -5.61 -14.82 -0.54
N VAL A 64 -4.97 -14.15 -1.50
CA VAL A 64 -5.47 -12.90 -2.08
C VAL A 64 -6.81 -13.13 -2.78
N ARG A 65 -6.92 -14.17 -3.62
CA ARG A 65 -8.17 -14.52 -4.33
C ARG A 65 -9.29 -14.86 -3.36
N SER A 66 -9.00 -15.66 -2.34
CA SER A 66 -9.97 -16.03 -1.31
C SER A 66 -10.45 -14.80 -0.53
N THR A 67 -9.53 -13.90 -0.16
CA THR A 67 -9.85 -12.66 0.56
C THR A 67 -10.69 -11.73 -0.31
N TRP A 68 -10.30 -11.51 -1.56
CA TRP A 68 -11.04 -10.70 -2.52
C TRP A 68 -12.46 -11.22 -2.68
N SER A 69 -12.65 -12.53 -2.91
CA SER A 69 -13.97 -13.13 -3.07
C SER A 69 -14.85 -13.00 -1.83
N ALA A 70 -14.27 -13.04 -0.63
CA ALA A 70 -15.02 -12.98 0.62
C ALA A 70 -15.36 -11.55 1.05
N GLN A 71 -14.58 -10.55 0.62
CA GLN A 71 -14.58 -9.23 1.25
C GLN A 71 -14.73 -8.05 0.28
N ASN A 72 -14.63 -8.25 -1.04
CA ASN A 72 -14.67 -7.14 -2.01
C ASN A 72 -15.99 -6.34 -2.05
N LEU A 73 -17.05 -6.86 -1.42
CA LEU A 73 -18.34 -6.17 -1.24
C LEU A 73 -18.47 -5.49 0.13
N GLN A 74 -17.47 -5.59 1.00
CA GLN A 74 -17.49 -4.98 2.34
C GLN A 74 -16.82 -3.60 2.32
N GLU A 75 -17.56 -2.58 2.73
CA GLU A 75 -17.03 -1.22 2.90
C GLU A 75 -16.30 -1.09 4.23
N THR A 76 -15.01 -0.74 4.17
CA THR A 76 -14.20 -0.46 5.36
C THR A 76 -13.40 0.81 5.14
N SER A 77 -13.08 1.56 6.20
CA SER A 77 -12.42 2.87 6.00
C SER A 77 -10.99 2.76 5.49
N GLU A 78 -10.43 1.56 5.58
CA GLU A 78 -9.08 1.24 5.16
C GLU A 78 -9.07 0.83 3.69
N ILE A 79 -9.88 -0.16 3.28
CA ILE A 79 -9.79 -0.74 1.93
C ILE A 79 -10.78 -0.07 0.97
N ASN A 80 -10.26 0.41 -0.15
CA ASN A 80 -11.02 0.80 -1.34
C ASN A 80 -10.82 -0.22 -2.47
N TRP A 81 -11.71 -1.22 -2.53
CA TRP A 81 -11.68 -2.28 -3.54
C TRP A 81 -11.80 -1.77 -4.99
N GLU A 82 -12.33 -0.56 -5.20
CA GLU A 82 -12.52 0.02 -6.53
C GLU A 82 -11.21 0.54 -7.17
N LEU A 83 -10.10 0.55 -6.41
CA LEU A 83 -8.79 0.96 -6.94
C LEU A 83 -8.22 -0.02 -7.96
N PHE A 84 -8.65 -1.28 -7.92
CA PHE A 84 -8.30 -2.30 -8.89
C PHE A 84 -9.54 -2.79 -9.60
N GLN A 85 -9.43 -3.03 -10.91
CA GLN A 85 -10.57 -3.49 -11.72
C GLN A 85 -10.96 -4.94 -11.42
N SER A 86 -9.99 -5.75 -10.99
CA SER A 86 -10.16 -7.15 -10.63
C SER A 86 -9.05 -7.59 -9.70
N VAL A 87 -9.22 -8.76 -9.08
CA VAL A 87 -8.17 -9.42 -8.30
C VAL A 87 -6.91 -9.70 -9.12
N ASP A 88 -7.05 -9.96 -10.42
CA ASP A 88 -5.89 -10.18 -11.31
C ASP A 88 -5.08 -8.88 -11.51
N ASP A 89 -5.74 -7.72 -11.59
CA ASP A 89 -5.07 -6.42 -11.67
C ASP A 89 -4.28 -6.11 -10.38
N PHE A 90 -4.85 -6.49 -9.23
CA PHE A 90 -4.16 -6.42 -7.94
C PHE A 90 -2.96 -7.38 -7.87
N LEU A 91 -3.12 -8.65 -8.28
CA LEU A 91 -2.03 -9.63 -8.29
C LEU A 91 -0.91 -9.22 -9.24
N GLU A 92 -1.23 -8.66 -10.42
CA GLU A 92 -0.25 -8.08 -11.33
C GLU A 92 0.61 -7.00 -10.64
N PHE A 93 -0.03 -6.15 -9.84
CA PHE A 93 0.67 -5.14 -9.03
C PHE A 93 1.51 -5.79 -7.92
N LEU A 94 0.92 -6.71 -7.15
CA LEU A 94 1.54 -7.38 -6.00
C LEU A 94 2.85 -8.05 -6.42
N PHE A 95 2.82 -8.82 -7.51
CA PHE A 95 3.99 -9.51 -8.04
C PHE A 95 4.98 -8.60 -8.77
N CYS A 96 4.70 -7.30 -8.92
CA CYS A 96 5.71 -6.31 -9.32
C CYS A 96 6.43 -5.66 -8.14
N CYS A 97 5.92 -5.83 -6.92
CA CYS A 97 6.56 -5.31 -5.72
C CYS A 97 7.69 -6.24 -5.27
N PRO A 98 8.90 -5.71 -5.00
CA PRO A 98 9.91 -6.46 -4.28
C PRO A 98 9.36 -6.88 -2.91
N ARG A 99 9.37 -8.19 -2.61
CA ARG A 99 8.83 -8.75 -1.36
C ARG A 99 9.39 -8.06 -0.11
N PRO A 100 10.72 -7.83 0.03
CA PRO A 100 11.27 -7.14 1.21
C PRO A 100 10.79 -5.68 1.32
N GLY A 101 10.66 -4.99 0.19
CA GLY A 101 10.17 -3.61 0.15
C GLY A 101 8.71 -3.50 0.55
N LEU A 102 7.85 -4.39 0.04
CA LEU A 102 6.44 -4.46 0.43
C LEU A 102 6.30 -4.71 1.94
N LEU A 103 7.04 -5.70 2.47
CA LEU A 103 7.06 -6.01 3.91
C LEU A 103 7.50 -4.82 4.77
N ALA A 104 8.54 -4.10 4.35
CA ALA A 104 9.00 -2.93 5.06
C ALA A 104 7.92 -1.84 5.13
N VAL A 105 7.25 -1.56 4.01
CA VAL A 105 6.16 -0.58 3.97
C VAL A 105 5.02 -1.05 4.88
N LEU A 106 4.60 -2.32 4.80
CA LEU A 106 3.54 -2.89 5.66
C LEU A 106 3.87 -2.75 7.15
N ARG A 107 5.10 -3.13 7.55
CA ARG A 107 5.59 -3.00 8.92
C ARG A 107 5.53 -1.53 9.37
N ARG A 108 6.05 -0.60 8.56
CA ARG A 108 6.00 0.84 8.87
C ARG A 108 4.57 1.32 9.13
N VAL A 109 3.63 0.94 8.27
CA VAL A 109 2.22 1.34 8.42
C VAL A 109 1.60 0.74 9.67
N ILE A 110 1.79 -0.54 9.97
CA ILE A 110 1.13 -1.12 11.14
C ILE A 110 1.74 -0.65 12.46
N THR A 111 3.06 -0.43 12.51
CA THR A 111 3.74 0.01 13.73
C THR A 111 3.39 1.44 14.14
N ASP A 112 2.99 2.28 13.18
CA ASP A 112 2.63 3.67 13.44
C ASP A 112 1.55 4.17 12.46
N TYR A 113 0.40 3.48 12.46
CA TYR A 113 -0.67 3.71 11.50
C TYR A 113 -1.14 5.16 11.47
N ARG A 114 -1.34 5.75 12.65
CA ARG A 114 -1.81 7.13 12.79
C ARG A 114 -0.90 8.14 12.09
N ASN A 115 0.42 7.97 12.16
CA ASN A 115 1.35 8.91 11.54
C ASN A 115 1.66 8.53 10.09
N CYS A 116 1.62 7.25 9.74
CA CYS A 116 1.99 6.74 8.42
C CYS A 116 0.82 6.75 7.41
N ARG A 117 -0.44 6.84 7.84
CA ARG A 117 -1.63 6.87 6.95
C ARG A 117 -1.74 8.09 6.02
N SER A 118 -0.77 9.00 6.03
CA SER A 118 -0.81 10.24 5.24
C SER A 118 0.55 10.56 4.64
N GLY A 119 0.55 11.26 3.51
CA GLY A 119 1.77 11.64 2.78
C GLY A 119 2.36 10.52 1.93
N PHE A 120 1.62 9.43 1.70
CA PHE A 120 1.95 8.43 0.69
C PHE A 120 1.96 9.08 -0.71
N PRO A 121 2.85 8.69 -1.64
CA PRO A 121 2.95 9.32 -2.96
C PRO A 121 1.67 9.17 -3.80
N ASP A 122 1.29 10.21 -4.54
CA ASP A 122 0.03 10.28 -5.31
C ASP A 122 -0.18 9.13 -6.30
N LEU A 123 0.89 8.65 -6.93
CA LEU A 123 0.82 7.61 -7.95
C LEU A 123 1.68 6.42 -7.58
N THR A 124 1.18 5.23 -7.88
CA THR A 124 1.98 4.01 -7.94
C THR A 124 1.90 3.43 -9.34
N MET A 125 3.06 3.12 -9.92
CA MET A 125 3.20 2.64 -11.28
C MET A 125 3.93 1.31 -11.29
N TRP A 126 3.49 0.38 -12.12
CA TRP A 126 4.15 -0.90 -12.27
C TRP A 126 4.24 -1.35 -13.72
N ASN A 127 5.18 -2.26 -13.95
CA ASN A 127 5.41 -2.91 -15.23
C ASN A 127 5.51 -4.42 -15.04
N THR A 128 4.48 -5.14 -15.46
CA THR A 128 4.36 -6.59 -15.34
C THR A 128 5.39 -7.37 -16.13
N LYS A 129 5.90 -6.81 -17.24
CA LYS A 129 6.95 -7.43 -18.06
C LYS A 129 8.31 -7.36 -17.38
N THR A 130 8.63 -6.22 -16.78
CA THR A 130 9.93 -6.02 -16.11
C THR A 130 9.90 -6.35 -14.61
N LYS A 131 8.72 -6.65 -14.05
CA LYS A 131 8.49 -6.86 -12.61
C LYS A 131 9.08 -5.72 -11.75
N LYS A 132 8.74 -4.49 -12.13
CA LYS A 132 9.20 -3.27 -11.44
C LYS A 132 8.03 -2.44 -10.98
N VAL A 133 8.17 -1.83 -9.81
CA VAL A 133 7.25 -0.84 -9.23
C VAL A 133 7.99 0.47 -8.97
N ALA A 134 7.27 1.58 -9.08
CA ALA A 134 7.73 2.91 -8.69
C ALA A 134 6.57 3.70 -8.08
N VAL A 135 6.90 4.57 -7.13
CA VAL A 135 5.97 5.55 -6.57
C VAL A 135 6.35 6.95 -7.04
N VAL A 136 5.36 7.79 -7.29
CA VAL A 136 5.56 9.14 -7.82
C VAL A 136 4.67 10.11 -7.07
N GLU A 137 5.30 11.15 -6.53
CA GLU A 137 4.61 12.29 -5.94
C GLU A 137 4.52 13.41 -7.00
N VAL A 138 3.31 13.90 -7.27
CA VAL A 138 3.07 14.91 -8.30
C VAL A 138 3.00 16.29 -7.64
N LYS A 139 3.71 17.27 -8.21
CA LYS A 139 3.72 18.65 -7.72
C LYS A 139 3.38 19.62 -8.84
N GLY A 140 2.34 20.42 -8.60
CA GLY A 140 1.98 21.51 -9.49
C GLY A 140 2.95 22.70 -9.36
N PRO A 141 2.75 23.75 -10.18
CA PRO A 141 3.56 24.97 -10.10
C PRO A 141 3.47 25.60 -8.71
N GLY A 142 4.62 25.76 -8.05
CA GLY A 142 4.72 26.36 -6.71
C GLY A 142 4.51 25.39 -5.54
N ASP A 143 4.08 24.15 -5.81
CA ASP A 143 3.90 23.15 -4.75
C ASP A 143 5.23 22.62 -4.24
N ARG A 144 5.28 22.35 -2.93
CA ARG A 144 6.43 21.76 -2.26
C ARG A 144 6.05 20.43 -1.62
N LEU A 145 7.03 19.55 -1.48
CA LEU A 145 6.87 18.34 -0.67
C LEU A 145 6.57 18.71 0.78
N SER A 146 5.59 18.05 1.38
CA SER A 146 5.44 18.06 2.83
C SER A 146 6.54 17.23 3.50
N THR A 147 6.71 17.39 4.83
CA THR A 147 7.67 16.56 5.58
C THR A 147 7.30 15.08 5.54
N LYS A 148 6.00 14.75 5.63
CA LYS A 148 5.54 13.35 5.55
C LYS A 148 5.82 12.73 4.19
N GLN A 149 5.63 13.47 3.10
CA GLN A 149 5.94 13.01 1.75
C GLN A 149 7.45 12.76 1.57
N ARG A 150 8.31 13.66 2.05
CA ARG A 150 9.76 13.42 2.05
C ARG A 150 10.14 12.14 2.79
N LEU A 151 9.56 11.92 3.97
CA LEU A 151 9.80 10.71 4.76
C LEU A 151 9.36 9.44 4.03
N TRP A 152 8.23 9.49 3.32
CA TRP A 152 7.77 8.36 2.52
C TRP A 152 8.69 8.07 1.33
N LEU A 153 9.04 9.10 0.54
CA LEU A 153 9.93 8.94 -0.61
C LEU A 153 11.31 8.38 -0.19
N ASP A 154 11.89 8.92 0.88
CA ASP A 154 13.15 8.40 1.45
C ASP A 154 13.00 6.95 1.94
N TYR A 155 11.89 6.61 2.59
CA TYR A 155 11.62 5.24 3.04
C TYR A 155 11.55 4.25 1.87
N PHE A 156 10.84 4.59 0.80
CA PHE A 156 10.79 3.74 -0.40
C PHE A 156 12.17 3.51 -1.01
N MET A 157 12.98 4.57 -1.15
CA MET A 157 14.34 4.46 -1.71
C MET A 157 15.24 3.57 -0.87
N ARG A 158 15.17 3.65 0.47
CA ARG A 158 15.93 2.77 1.39
C ARG A 158 15.54 1.30 1.29
N HIS A 159 14.34 1.02 0.81
CA HIS A 159 13.79 -0.32 0.64
C HIS A 159 13.69 -0.74 -0.83
N GLU A 160 14.58 -0.19 -1.67
CA GLU A 160 14.78 -0.56 -3.08
C GLU A 160 13.52 -0.40 -3.96
N ILE A 161 12.57 0.43 -3.54
CA ILE A 161 11.43 0.85 -4.34
C ILE A 161 11.74 2.22 -4.93
N ARG A 162 11.69 2.32 -6.26
CA ARG A 162 11.93 3.58 -6.96
C ARG A 162 10.90 4.62 -6.53
N ALA A 163 11.36 5.79 -6.11
CA ALA A 163 10.51 6.91 -5.72
C ALA A 163 10.94 8.18 -6.47
N GLU A 164 9.98 8.91 -7.04
CA GLU A 164 10.25 10.07 -7.89
C GLU A 164 9.31 11.23 -7.54
N VAL A 165 9.72 12.45 -7.90
CA VAL A 165 8.86 13.64 -7.85
C VAL A 165 8.61 14.13 -9.27
N CYS A 166 7.34 14.17 -9.68
CA CYS A 166 6.93 14.66 -10.99
C CYS A 166 6.44 16.10 -10.88
N HIS A 167 7.24 17.05 -11.40
CA HIS A 167 6.85 18.45 -11.46
C HIS A 167 6.08 18.75 -12.74
N VAL A 168 4.82 19.17 -12.59
CA VAL A 168 3.98 19.59 -13.71
C VAL A 168 4.10 21.09 -13.88
N ILE A 169 4.42 21.52 -15.11
CA ILE A 169 4.49 22.93 -15.49
C ILE A 169 3.23 23.32 -16.27
N ALA A 170 2.62 24.45 -15.91
CA ALA A 170 1.53 25.00 -16.70
C ALA A 170 2.08 25.50 -18.03
N LYS A 171 1.57 24.97 -19.15
CA LYS A 171 1.69 25.65 -20.44
C LYS A 171 0.47 26.55 -20.58
N GLY A 172 0.69 27.86 -20.61
CA GLY A 172 -0.39 28.81 -20.92
C GLY A 172 -0.94 28.49 -22.31
N SER A 173 -2.25 28.31 -22.44
CA SER A 173 -2.91 28.34 -23.74
C SER A 173 -2.67 29.73 -24.33
N MET A 174 -1.92 29.83 -25.42
CA MET A 174 -2.02 31.02 -26.27
C MET A 174 -3.47 31.11 -26.72
N ARG A 175 -4.09 32.26 -26.41
CA ARG A 175 -5.46 32.61 -26.78
C ARG A 175 -5.63 32.62 -28.30
#